data_AF-A0A4P7ZVL1-F1
#
_entry.id   AF-A0A4P7ZVL1-F1
#
_cell.length_a   1.000
_cell.length_b   1.000
_cell.length_c   1.000
_cell.angle_alpha   90.00
_cell.angle_beta   90.00
_cell.angle_gamma   90.00
#
_symmetry.space_group_name_H-M   'P 1'
#
loop_
_entity.id
_entity.type
_entity.pdbx_description
1 polymer ?
#
loop_
_entity_poly.entity_id
_entity_poly.type
_entity_poly.pdbx_seq_one_letter_code
_entity_poly.pdbx_strand_id
1 'polypeptide(L)'
;MSRLAQASGFSLVELLVGVAILGLLAALGWGGGSESLARQRLEAATRRLDQGIQRGRAEAQKIGRPCGLSLQEEGWAPPVGGVMPPCLHTLESLKDPIAAGEVQLSHNFPAVLRFSSNGLVLDGGTAVLQAAGTSLQRCLVMALPLGITRLGRYQGGRCEPDPSL
;
A
#
# COMPACT_ATOMS: atom_id res chain seq x y z
N MET A 1 -27.51 14.66 56.06
CA MET A 1 -26.31 14.41 55.22
C MET A 1 -26.71 14.72 53.80
N SER A 2 -26.53 15.98 53.40
CA SER A 2 -27.11 16.53 52.17
C SER A 2 -26.00 17.11 51.31
N ARG A 3 -25.67 16.45 50.20
CA ARG A 3 -25.02 17.05 49.04
C ARG A 3 -25.68 16.48 47.80
N LEU A 4 -26.81 17.08 47.41
CA LEU A 4 -27.29 16.97 46.05
C LEU A 4 -26.32 17.78 45.19
N ALA A 5 -25.60 17.08 44.31
CA ALA A 5 -24.69 17.70 43.36
C ALA A 5 -25.48 18.70 42.51
N GLN A 6 -25.09 19.98 42.59
CA GLN A 6 -25.63 21.04 41.75
C GLN A 6 -25.24 20.71 40.31
N ALA A 7 -26.22 20.33 39.47
CA ALA A 7 -26.00 20.24 38.03
C ALA A 7 -25.88 21.67 37.49
N SER A 8 -24.66 22.11 37.22
CA SER A 8 -24.37 23.38 36.54
C SER A 8 -24.92 23.29 35.11
N GLY A 9 -26.02 23.99 34.83
CA GLY A 9 -26.55 24.12 33.47
C GLY A 9 -25.66 25.01 32.61
N PHE A 10 -25.43 24.60 31.36
CA PHE A 10 -24.68 25.40 30.39
C PHE A 10 -25.45 26.69 30.05
N SER A 11 -24.73 27.81 29.93
CA SER A 11 -25.28 29.04 29.37
C SER A 11 -25.58 28.86 27.88
N LEU A 12 -26.67 29.46 27.37
CA LEU A 12 -26.98 29.46 25.94
C LEU A 12 -25.85 30.05 25.10
N VAL A 13 -25.15 31.06 25.62
CA VAL A 13 -23.98 31.66 24.97
C VAL A 13 -22.81 30.68 24.95
N GLU A 14 -22.57 29.97 26.05
CA GLU A 14 -21.51 28.96 26.13
C GLU A 14 -21.75 27.80 25.18
N LEU A 15 -23.01 27.37 25.03
CA LEU A 15 -23.40 26.34 24.07
C LEU A 15 -23.21 26.82 22.62
N LEU A 16 -23.60 28.06 22.30
CA LEU A 16 -23.39 28.63 20.96
C LEU A 16 -21.90 28.78 20.63
N VAL A 17 -21.09 29.24 21.58
CA VAL A 17 -19.63 29.33 21.39
C VAL A 17 -19.02 27.94 21.21
N GLY A 18 -19.43 26.96 22.02
CA GLY A 18 -18.97 25.57 21.88
C GLY A 18 -19.31 24.96 20.52
N VAL A 19 -20.54 25.14 20.04
CA VAL A 19 -20.96 24.68 18.71
C VAL A 19 -20.19 25.39 17.60
N ALA A 20 -19.95 26.71 17.73
CA ALA A 20 -19.17 27.47 16.75
C ALA A 20 -17.72 26.97 16.67
N ILE A 21 -17.08 26.71 17.81
CA ILE A 21 -15.71 26.16 17.86
C ILE A 21 -15.68 24.76 17.25
N LEU A 22 -16.62 23.88 17.60
CA LEU A 22 -16.71 22.53 17.04
C LEU A 22 -16.92 22.55 15.52
N GLY A 23 -17.78 23.44 15.02
CA GLY A 23 -18.00 23.62 13.58
C GLY A 23 -16.73 24.07 12.86
N LEU A 24 -15.97 25.01 13.43
CA LEU A 24 -14.70 25.46 12.87
C LEU A 24 -13.66 24.34 12.83
N LEU A 25 -13.52 23.60 13.93
CA LEU A 25 -12.59 22.47 14.00
C LEU A 25 -12.96 21.34 13.03
N ALA A 26 -14.24 21.01 12.92
CA ALA A 26 -14.73 20.00 11.99
C ALA A 26 -14.46 20.40 10.53
N ALA A 27 -14.67 21.66 10.17
CA ALA A 27 -14.40 22.18 8.83
C ALA A 27 -12.90 22.09 8.47
N LEU A 28 -12.01 22.37 9.42
CA LEU A 28 -10.55 22.28 9.21
C LEU A 28 -10.05 20.83 9.13
N GLY A 29 -10.61 19.92 9.92
CA GLY A 29 -10.16 18.52 9.97
C GLY A 29 -10.55 17.69 8.75
N TRP A 30 -11.68 17.99 8.11
CA TRP A 30 -12.26 17.14 7.06
C TRP A 30 -11.43 17.12 5.75
N GLY A 31 -10.91 18.27 5.33
CA GLY A 31 -10.16 18.39 4.07
C GLY A 31 -8.77 17.76 4.13
N GLY A 32 -7.93 18.19 5.08
CA GLY A 32 -6.53 17.75 5.14
C GLY A 32 -6.34 16.34 5.72
N GLY A 33 -7.23 15.91 6.61
CA GLY A 33 -7.15 14.59 7.25
C GLY A 33 -7.38 13.44 6.25
N SER A 34 -8.31 13.62 5.31
CA SER A 34 -8.66 12.58 4.34
C SER A 34 -7.55 12.34 3.31
N GLU A 35 -6.94 13.41 2.78
CA GLU A 35 -5.83 13.27 1.82
C GLU A 35 -4.58 12.66 2.47
N SER A 36 -4.23 13.08 3.68
CA SER A 36 -3.06 12.53 4.39
C SER A 36 -3.21 11.04 4.68
N LEU A 37 -4.41 10.61 5.09
CA LEU A 37 -4.74 9.20 5.25
C LEU A 37 -4.64 8.42 3.93
N ALA A 38 -5.18 8.97 2.83
CA ALA A 38 -5.08 8.36 1.50
C ALA A 38 -3.63 8.16 1.07
N ARG A 39 -2.76 9.16 1.30
CA ARG A 39 -1.31 9.07 1.03
C ARG A 39 -0.63 8.00 1.88
N GLN A 40 -0.94 7.92 3.18
CA GLN A 40 -0.38 6.90 4.06
C GLN A 40 -0.75 5.48 3.61
N ARG A 41 -2.02 5.27 3.23
CA ARG A 41 -2.52 3.99 2.69
C ARG A 41 -1.79 3.61 1.40
N LEU A 42 -1.65 4.57 0.49
CA LEU A 42 -0.92 4.38 -0.77
C LEU A 42 0.55 3.97 -0.54
N GLU A 43 1.23 4.62 0.40
CA GLU A 43 2.60 4.29 0.76
C GLU A 43 2.72 2.92 1.44
N ALA A 44 1.78 2.58 2.32
CA ALA A 44 1.73 1.26 2.94
C ALA A 44 1.54 0.16 1.88
N ALA A 45 0.63 0.35 0.93
CA ALA A 45 0.42 -0.55 -0.20
C ALA A 45 1.70 -0.68 -1.05
N THR A 46 2.35 0.43 -1.36
CA THR A 46 3.61 0.45 -2.15
C THR A 46 4.73 -0.33 -1.46
N ARG A 47 4.87 -0.17 -0.13
CA ARG A 47 5.86 -0.94 0.66
C ARG A 47 5.52 -2.43 0.71
N ARG A 48 4.25 -2.80 0.87
CA ARG A 48 3.81 -4.21 0.85
C ARG A 48 4.08 -4.86 -0.51
N LEU A 49 3.91 -4.12 -1.59
CA LEU A 49 4.25 -4.58 -2.93
C LEU A 49 5.73 -4.93 -3.04
N ASP A 50 6.63 -4.01 -2.67
CA ASP A 50 8.08 -4.26 -2.70
C ASP A 50 8.48 -5.41 -1.75
N GLN A 51 7.91 -5.45 -0.55
CA GLN A 51 8.15 -6.52 0.41
C GLN A 51 7.83 -7.90 -0.15
N GLY A 52 6.77 -8.05 -0.96
CA GLY A 52 6.46 -9.35 -1.56
C GLY A 52 7.50 -9.83 -2.56
N ILE A 53 8.08 -8.92 -3.35
CA ILE A 53 9.19 -9.23 -4.26
C ILE A 53 10.43 -9.63 -3.46
N GLN A 54 10.79 -8.86 -2.43
CA GLN A 54 11.98 -9.16 -1.61
C GLN A 54 11.83 -10.47 -0.84
N ARG A 55 10.63 -10.77 -0.32
CA ARG A 55 10.34 -12.04 0.37
C ARG A 55 10.37 -13.23 -0.58
N GLY A 56 9.76 -13.11 -1.78
CA GLY A 56 9.80 -14.17 -2.79
C GLY A 56 11.23 -14.51 -3.20
N ARG A 57 12.07 -13.47 -3.38
CA ARG A 57 13.52 -13.61 -3.61
C ARG A 57 14.21 -14.36 -2.48
N ALA A 58 14.00 -13.90 -1.24
CA ALA A 58 14.62 -14.50 -0.06
C ALA A 58 14.17 -15.95 0.16
N GLU A 59 12.92 -16.26 -0.12
CA GLU A 59 12.37 -17.62 -0.02
C GLU A 59 13.03 -18.55 -1.04
N ALA A 60 13.06 -18.18 -2.33
CA ALA A 60 13.71 -18.97 -3.38
C ALA A 60 15.18 -19.27 -3.07
N GLN A 61 15.89 -18.28 -2.53
CA GLN A 61 17.27 -18.45 -2.04
C GLN A 61 17.34 -19.41 -0.85
N LYS A 62 16.49 -19.22 0.15
CA LYS A 62 16.48 -20.02 1.38
C LYS A 62 16.17 -21.49 1.11
N ILE A 63 15.22 -21.79 0.21
CA ILE A 63 14.84 -23.17 -0.13
C ILE A 63 15.75 -23.79 -1.21
N GLY A 64 16.62 -22.99 -1.85
CA GLY A 64 17.52 -23.43 -2.91
C GLY A 64 16.82 -23.91 -4.18
N ARG A 65 15.57 -23.50 -4.42
CA ARG A 65 14.73 -23.93 -5.55
C ARG A 65 13.96 -22.73 -6.13
N PRO A 66 13.71 -22.69 -7.44
CA PRO A 66 12.92 -21.62 -8.03
C PRO A 66 11.46 -21.70 -7.55
N CYS A 67 10.86 -20.54 -7.30
CA CYS A 67 9.45 -20.39 -6.99
C CYS A 67 8.88 -19.16 -7.70
N GLY A 68 7.55 -19.06 -7.78
CA GLY A 68 6.87 -17.98 -8.47
C GLY A 68 5.82 -17.26 -7.62
N LEU A 69 5.52 -16.03 -8.04
CA LEU A 69 4.38 -15.25 -7.57
C LEU A 69 3.64 -14.65 -8.78
N SER A 70 2.33 -14.44 -8.63
CA SER A 70 1.53 -13.65 -9.56
C SER A 70 1.05 -12.39 -8.86
N LEU A 71 1.02 -11.27 -9.57
CA LEU A 71 0.39 -10.04 -9.07
C LEU A 71 -1.02 -9.95 -9.67
N GLN A 72 -2.01 -9.79 -8.80
CA GLN A 72 -3.43 -9.59 -9.14
C GLN A 72 -3.90 -8.25 -8.56
N GLU A 73 -5.14 -7.86 -8.85
CA GLU A 73 -5.69 -6.56 -8.41
C GLU A 73 -5.68 -6.41 -6.87
N GLU A 74 -5.93 -7.50 -6.13
CA GLU A 74 -5.96 -7.54 -4.67
C GLU A 74 -4.55 -7.65 -4.05
N GLY A 75 -3.56 -8.10 -4.83
CA GLY A 75 -2.17 -8.24 -4.40
C GLY A 75 -1.49 -9.53 -4.87
N TRP A 76 -0.60 -10.06 -4.03
CA TRP A 76 0.22 -11.23 -4.36
C TRP A 76 -0.59 -12.52 -4.25
N ALA A 77 -0.49 -13.36 -5.29
CA ALA A 77 -1.21 -14.62 -5.40
C ALA A 77 -0.29 -15.75 -5.91
N PRO A 78 -0.70 -17.03 -5.77
CA PRO A 78 -0.01 -18.13 -6.39
C PRO A 78 0.15 -17.95 -7.92
N PRO A 79 1.21 -18.52 -8.54
CA PRO A 79 1.38 -18.53 -9.99
C PRO A 79 0.15 -19.08 -10.71
N VAL A 80 -0.34 -18.33 -11.71
CA VAL A 80 -1.45 -18.79 -12.55
C VAL A 80 -0.93 -19.84 -13.54
N GLY A 81 -1.70 -20.91 -13.76
CA GLY A 81 -1.40 -21.93 -14.76
C GLY A 81 -0.41 -23.02 -14.33
N GLY A 82 -0.02 -23.10 -13.04
CA GLY A 82 0.71 -24.25 -12.49
C GLY A 82 2.13 -24.47 -13.03
N VAL A 83 2.67 -23.50 -13.77
CA VAL A 83 3.98 -23.60 -14.45
C VAL A 83 5.15 -23.66 -13.46
N MET A 84 4.95 -23.16 -12.23
CA MET A 84 5.98 -23.06 -11.21
C MET A 84 5.40 -23.24 -9.80
N PRO A 85 6.11 -23.88 -8.84
CA PRO A 85 5.67 -23.90 -7.46
C PRO A 85 5.55 -22.48 -6.89
N PRO A 86 4.50 -22.20 -6.10
CA PRO A 86 4.36 -20.91 -5.41
C PRO A 86 5.44 -20.71 -4.36
N CYS A 87 5.83 -19.46 -4.12
CA CYS A 87 6.58 -19.06 -2.92
C CYS A 87 5.61 -19.05 -1.71
N LEU A 88 5.35 -20.23 -1.14
CA LEU A 88 4.30 -20.49 -0.14
C LEU A 88 4.47 -19.65 1.13
N HIS A 89 5.68 -19.59 1.69
CA HIS A 89 5.91 -18.86 2.94
C HIS A 89 5.72 -17.34 2.73
N THR A 90 6.09 -16.84 1.57
CA THR A 90 5.87 -15.47 1.17
C THR A 90 4.38 -15.16 1.11
N LEU A 91 3.58 -16.01 0.46
CA LEU A 91 2.12 -15.84 0.39
C LEU A 91 1.46 -15.91 1.77
N GLU A 92 1.88 -16.84 2.63
CA GLU A 92 1.39 -16.92 4.02
C GLU A 92 1.69 -15.66 4.84
N SER A 93 2.83 -15.01 4.56
CA SER A 93 3.25 -13.78 5.24
C SER A 93 2.60 -12.50 4.68
N LEU A 94 1.93 -12.59 3.54
CA LEU A 94 1.31 -11.49 2.79
C LEU A 94 -0.21 -11.64 2.70
N LYS A 95 -0.83 -12.29 3.70
CA LYS A 95 -2.29 -12.49 3.75
C LYS A 95 -3.09 -11.20 3.70
N ASP A 96 -2.49 -10.09 4.12
CA ASP A 96 -3.12 -8.77 4.02
C ASP A 96 -3.07 -8.27 2.58
N PRO A 97 -4.21 -7.81 2.01
CA PRO A 97 -4.22 -7.28 0.66
C PRO A 97 -3.31 -6.06 0.54
N ILE A 98 -2.70 -5.93 -0.64
CA ILE A 98 -1.94 -4.72 -1.00
C ILE A 98 -2.92 -3.58 -1.22
N ALA A 99 -4.02 -3.90 -1.91
CA ALA A 99 -5.09 -2.99 -2.29
C ALA A 99 -6.36 -3.33 -1.50
N ALA A 100 -6.56 -2.69 -0.34
CA ALA A 100 -7.75 -2.90 0.49
C ALA A 100 -8.99 -2.16 -0.06
N GLY A 101 -9.31 -2.33 -1.35
CA GLY A 101 -10.43 -1.70 -2.07
C GLY A 101 -10.30 -0.20 -2.34
N GLU A 102 -9.57 0.52 -1.51
CA GLU A 102 -9.37 1.97 -1.62
C GLU A 102 -8.13 2.37 -2.45
N VAL A 103 -7.22 1.41 -2.65
CA VAL A 103 -6.04 1.55 -3.52
C VAL A 103 -6.30 0.70 -4.74
N GLN A 104 -6.15 1.28 -5.93
CA GLN A 104 -6.20 0.56 -7.19
C GLN A 104 -4.77 0.26 -7.64
N LEU A 105 -4.58 -0.97 -8.11
CA LEU A 105 -3.29 -1.49 -8.57
C LEU A 105 -3.41 -1.83 -10.06
N SER A 106 -2.48 -1.32 -10.86
CA SER A 106 -2.33 -1.67 -12.27
C SER A 106 -0.88 -2.02 -12.56
N HIS A 107 -0.61 -2.98 -13.44
CA HIS A 107 0.75 -3.37 -13.77
C HIS A 107 0.87 -3.98 -15.15
N ASN A 108 2.11 -4.05 -15.64
CA ASN A 108 2.48 -4.84 -16.83
C ASN A 108 3.46 -5.98 -16.50
N PHE A 109 3.57 -6.38 -15.23
CA PHE A 109 4.31 -7.60 -14.88
C PHE A 109 3.77 -8.82 -15.62
N PRO A 110 4.64 -9.81 -15.90
CA PRO A 110 4.19 -11.06 -16.49
C PRO A 110 3.23 -11.80 -15.55
N ALA A 111 2.48 -12.74 -16.12
CA ALA A 111 1.53 -13.56 -15.37
C ALA A 111 2.17 -14.28 -14.17
N VAL A 112 3.46 -14.63 -14.28
CA VAL A 112 4.27 -15.21 -13.20
C VAL A 112 5.61 -14.48 -13.14
N LEU A 113 5.92 -13.90 -11.98
CA LEU A 113 7.26 -13.46 -11.61
C LEU A 113 8.03 -14.67 -11.08
N ARG A 114 9.16 -14.98 -11.72
CA ARG A 114 9.99 -16.16 -11.45
C ARG A 114 11.21 -15.75 -10.64
N PHE A 115 11.33 -16.33 -9.46
CA PHE A 115 12.48 -16.16 -8.57
C PHE A 115 13.37 -17.40 -8.71
N SER A 116 14.62 -17.21 -9.09
CA SER A 116 15.60 -18.30 -9.18
C SER A 116 16.16 -18.65 -7.80
N SER A 117 16.79 -19.83 -7.69
CA SER A 117 17.43 -20.31 -6.46
C SER A 117 18.60 -19.44 -5.98
N ASN A 118 19.18 -18.60 -6.83
CA ASN A 118 20.19 -17.60 -6.46
C ASN A 118 19.58 -16.21 -6.17
N GLY A 119 18.25 -16.08 -6.18
CA GLY A 119 17.51 -14.86 -5.89
C GLY A 119 17.65 -13.77 -6.94
N LEU A 120 17.74 -14.17 -8.20
CA LEU A 120 17.49 -13.28 -9.33
C LEU A 120 16.01 -13.33 -9.67
N VAL A 121 15.46 -12.21 -10.12
CA VAL A 121 14.14 -12.19 -10.74
C VAL A 121 14.36 -12.04 -12.24
N LEU A 122 13.99 -13.05 -13.01
CA LEU A 122 14.22 -13.11 -14.46
C LEU A 122 13.19 -12.30 -15.25
N ASP A 123 12.36 -11.56 -14.53
CA ASP A 123 11.20 -10.84 -15.01
C ASP A 123 11.30 -9.37 -14.57
N GLY A 124 10.49 -8.53 -15.18
CA GLY A 124 10.45 -7.10 -14.86
C GLY A 124 9.16 -6.46 -15.33
N GLY A 125 9.07 -5.15 -15.13
CA GLY A 125 7.90 -4.37 -15.46
C GLY A 125 7.70 -3.22 -14.49
N THR A 126 6.50 -2.69 -14.47
CA THR A 126 6.08 -1.55 -13.65
C THR A 126 4.71 -1.84 -13.07
N ALA A 127 4.57 -1.57 -11.79
CA ALA A 127 3.29 -1.51 -11.10
C ALA A 127 3.02 -0.06 -10.68
N VAL A 128 1.78 0.39 -10.84
CA VAL A 128 1.30 1.71 -10.49
C VAL A 128 0.17 1.54 -9.48
N LEU A 129 0.28 2.27 -8.38
CA LEU A 129 -0.71 2.33 -7.31
C LEU A 129 -1.31 3.74 -7.28
N GLN A 130 -2.63 3.79 -7.14
CA GLN A 130 -3.39 5.02 -7.00
C GLN A 130 -4.45 4.85 -5.91
N ALA A 131 -4.78 5.91 -5.19
CA ALA A 131 -5.77 5.85 -4.12
C ALA A 131 -6.80 6.98 -4.25
N ALA A 132 -8.05 6.69 -3.90
CA ALA A 132 -9.08 7.74 -3.81
C ALA A 132 -8.71 8.76 -2.72
N GLY A 133 -8.94 10.05 -2.98
CA GLY A 133 -8.65 11.12 -2.02
C GLY A 133 -7.24 11.70 -2.10
N THR A 134 -6.40 11.27 -3.04
CA THR A 134 -5.13 11.94 -3.37
C THR A 134 -4.84 11.93 -4.87
N SER A 135 -4.17 12.96 -5.37
CA SER A 135 -3.62 12.98 -6.73
C SER A 135 -2.26 12.28 -6.84
N LEU A 136 -1.67 11.88 -5.70
CA LEU A 136 -0.41 11.15 -5.68
C LEU A 136 -0.60 9.75 -6.26
N GLN A 137 0.24 9.40 -7.23
CA GLN A 137 0.36 8.04 -7.76
C GLN A 137 1.76 7.53 -7.49
N ARG A 138 1.85 6.32 -6.92
CA ARG A 138 3.13 5.66 -6.64
C ARG A 138 3.40 4.62 -7.72
N CYS A 139 4.67 4.35 -7.96
CA CYS A 139 5.09 3.29 -8.87
C CYS A 139 6.23 2.48 -8.29
N LEU A 140 6.27 1.22 -8.68
CA LEU A 140 7.38 0.31 -8.47
C LEU A 140 7.83 -0.19 -9.83
N VAL A 141 9.09 0.05 -10.17
CA VAL A 141 9.72 -0.49 -11.37
C VAL A 141 10.64 -1.63 -10.96
N MET A 142 10.50 -2.77 -11.64
CA MET A 142 11.43 -3.89 -11.56
C MET A 142 12.25 -3.95 -12.84
N ALA A 143 13.56 -3.73 -12.70
CA ALA A 143 14.49 -3.75 -13.82
C ALA A 143 14.96 -5.17 -14.14
N LEU A 144 14.90 -5.52 -15.43
CA LEU A 144 15.51 -6.73 -15.97
C LEU A 144 17.04 -6.61 -16.03
N PRO A 145 17.78 -7.73 -15.97
CA PRO A 145 17.35 -9.10 -15.67
C PRO A 145 17.55 -9.50 -14.19
N LEU A 146 17.90 -8.54 -13.33
CA LEU A 146 18.30 -8.81 -11.94
C LEU A 146 17.14 -8.61 -10.93
N GLY A 147 16.01 -8.12 -11.40
CA GLY A 147 14.84 -7.85 -10.57
C GLY A 147 15.02 -6.71 -9.59
N ILE A 148 15.91 -5.75 -9.89
CA ILE A 148 16.18 -4.62 -8.99
C ILE A 148 14.91 -3.77 -8.95
N THR A 149 14.35 -3.57 -7.76
CA THR A 149 13.17 -2.75 -7.57
C THR A 149 13.55 -1.30 -7.28
N ARG A 150 12.75 -0.37 -7.80
CA ARG A 150 12.83 1.06 -7.49
C ARG A 150 11.44 1.60 -7.26
N LEU A 151 11.28 2.34 -6.18
CA LEU A 151 10.06 3.05 -5.86
C LEU A 151 10.14 4.49 -6.37
N GLY A 152 9.00 5.04 -6.75
CA GLY A 152 8.94 6.39 -7.28
C GLY A 152 7.52 6.94 -7.34
N ARG A 153 7.39 8.04 -8.08
CA ARG A 153 6.12 8.69 -8.38
C ARG A 153 5.77 8.48 -9.84
N TYR A 154 4.52 8.13 -10.11
CA TYR A 154 4.04 7.97 -11.47
C TYR A 154 3.52 9.32 -11.99
N GLN A 155 4.18 9.88 -12.99
CA GLN A 155 3.80 11.15 -13.63
C GLN A 155 4.09 11.08 -15.13
N GLY A 156 3.21 11.66 -15.95
CA GLY A 156 3.41 11.71 -17.40
C GLY A 156 3.59 10.34 -18.08
N GLY A 157 2.98 9.28 -17.52
CA GLY A 157 3.12 7.92 -18.03
C GLY A 157 4.46 7.25 -17.70
N ARG A 158 5.26 7.82 -16.81
CA ARG A 158 6.58 7.32 -16.43
C ARG A 158 6.71 7.24 -14.91
N CYS A 159 7.52 6.30 -14.46
CA CYS A 159 7.93 6.22 -13.06
C CYS A 159 9.19 7.07 -12.86
N GLU A 160 9.05 8.15 -12.10
CA GLU A 160 10.13 9.07 -11.77
C GLU A 160 10.64 8.82 -10.34
N PRO A 161 11.95 8.95 -10.10
CA PRO A 161 12.49 8.89 -8.74
C PRO A 161 11.84 9.96 -7.86
N ASP A 162 11.35 9.57 -6.68
CA ASP A 162 10.81 10.52 -5.71
C ASP A 162 11.86 10.74 -4.61
N PRO A 163 12.44 11.95 -4.46
CA PRO A 163 13.46 12.22 -3.46
C PRO A 163 12.94 12.22 -2.02
N SER A 164 11.63 12.08 -1.82
CA SER A 164 11.01 11.96 -0.49
C SER A 164 10.95 10.52 0.06
N LEU A 165 11.52 9.56 -0.67
CA LEU A 165 11.62 8.14 -0.28
C LEU A 165 13.00 7.77 0.27
#